data_AF-A0A2T4MUI1-F1
#
_entry.id   AF-A0A2T4MUI1-F1
#
_cell.length_a   1.000
_cell.length_b   1.000
_cell.length_c   1.000
_cell.angle_alpha   90.00
_cell.angle_beta   90.00
_cell.angle_gamma   90.00
#
_symmetry.space_group_name_H-M   'P 1'
#
loop_
_entity.id
_entity.type
_entity.pdbx_description
1 polymer ?
#
loop_
_entity_poly.entity_id
_entity_poly.type
_entity_poly.pdbx_seq_one_letter_code
_entity_poly.pdbx_strand_id
1 'polypeptide(L)'
;MLLEQYEKIREFEQRSSANAIVGSDLSNQEDRTLLYGYTVERETVHVYLYGGEIFCVTYFYKEEPKLKQITTNRDYLPNKRAYPEQCDYEFCHLLLKHDQQISFTTFNEETAKKKTGKYMGEVLPEHI
;
A
#
# COMPACT_ATOMS: atom_id res chain seq x y z
N MET A 1 -11.85 30.36 18.83
CA MET A 1 -12.12 30.18 17.39
C MET A 1 -10.88 29.94 16.53
N LEU A 2 -10.03 30.93 16.20
CA LEU A 2 -8.88 30.68 15.27
C LEU A 2 -7.79 29.80 15.90
N LEU A 3 -7.45 30.04 17.17
CA LEU A 3 -6.50 29.24 17.95
C LEU A 3 -6.95 27.78 18.14
N GLU A 4 -8.23 27.55 18.46
CA GLU A 4 -8.79 26.19 18.55
C GLU A 4 -8.77 25.43 17.23
N GLN A 5 -8.97 26.13 16.11
CA GLN A 5 -8.86 25.50 14.78
C GLN A 5 -7.41 25.13 14.47
N TYR A 6 -6.45 25.99 14.84
CA TYR A 6 -5.02 25.75 14.66
C TYR A 6 -4.52 24.59 15.51
N GLU A 7 -4.95 24.50 16.77
CA GLU A 7 -4.60 23.40 17.67
C GLU A 7 -5.17 22.07 17.17
N LYS A 8 -6.42 22.06 16.68
CA LYS A 8 -7.02 20.86 16.07
C LYS A 8 -6.27 20.38 14.82
N ILE A 9 -5.81 21.31 13.97
CA ILE A 9 -4.99 20.97 12.79
C ILE A 9 -3.66 20.37 13.23
N ARG A 10 -3.00 20.97 14.23
CA ARG A 10 -1.72 20.50 14.73
C ARG A 10 -1.81 19.14 15.44
N GLU A 11 -2.85 18.92 16.24
CA GLU A 11 -3.12 17.62 16.87
C GLU A 11 -3.44 16.54 15.82
N PHE A 12 -4.15 16.91 14.74
CA PHE A 12 -4.40 16.03 13.61
C PHE A 12 -3.10 15.69 12.87
N GLU A 13 -2.25 16.67 12.58
CA GLU A 13 -0.93 16.45 11.96
C GLU A 13 0.00 15.61 12.84
N GLN A 14 -0.01 15.81 14.16
CA GLN A 14 0.79 15.03 15.12
C GLN A 14 0.26 13.61 15.34
N ARG A 15 -1.06 13.38 15.20
CA ARG A 15 -1.62 12.01 15.15
C ARG A 15 -1.34 11.32 13.81
N SER A 16 -1.31 12.10 12.73
CA SER A 16 -0.99 11.62 11.38
C SER A 16 0.50 11.34 11.19
N SER A 17 1.37 11.85 12.07
CA SER A 17 2.79 11.52 12.13
C SER A 17 3.08 10.21 12.89
N ALA A 18 2.13 9.26 12.89
CA ALA A 18 2.48 7.87 13.16
C ALA A 18 3.41 7.41 12.03
N ASN A 19 4.58 6.87 12.38
CA ASN A 19 5.52 6.33 11.41
C ASN A 19 4.81 5.41 10.41
N ALA A 20 5.31 5.36 9.17
CA ALA A 20 4.81 4.41 8.19
C ALA A 20 4.85 2.98 8.75
N ILE A 21 3.81 2.20 8.48
CA ILE A 21 3.71 0.78 8.85
C ILE A 21 4.95 0.06 8.30
N VAL A 22 5.63 -0.69 9.15
CA VAL A 22 6.80 -1.49 8.79
C VAL A 22 6.48 -2.98 8.86
N GLY A 23 7.35 -3.83 8.31
CA GLY A 23 7.09 -5.28 8.23
C GLY A 23 6.89 -5.95 9.59
N SER A 24 7.53 -5.43 10.66
CA SER A 24 7.35 -5.92 12.03
C SER A 24 5.97 -5.62 12.63
N ASP A 25 5.19 -4.72 12.04
CA ASP A 25 3.81 -4.44 12.47
C ASP A 25 2.82 -5.52 11.97
N LEU A 26 3.26 -6.36 11.03
CA LEU A 26 2.48 -7.48 10.49
C LEU A 26 2.65 -8.72 11.37
N SER A 27 1.53 -9.37 11.69
CA SER A 27 1.50 -10.68 12.34
C SER A 27 1.95 -11.79 11.40
N ASN A 28 1.57 -11.74 10.12
CA ASN A 28 2.17 -12.58 9.09
C ASN A 28 3.36 -11.85 8.45
N GLN A 29 4.57 -12.38 8.61
CA GLN A 29 5.80 -11.84 8.06
C GLN A 29 6.32 -12.61 6.83
N GLU A 30 5.54 -13.56 6.31
CA GLU A 30 5.87 -14.20 5.04
C GLU A 30 5.79 -13.18 3.91
N ASP A 31 6.84 -13.10 3.09
CA ASP A 31 6.84 -12.17 1.98
C ASP A 31 5.64 -12.44 1.06
N ARG A 32 5.00 -11.37 0.58
CA ARG A 32 3.77 -11.41 -0.21
C ARG A 32 3.44 -10.02 -0.72
N THR A 33 2.55 -9.93 -1.70
CA THR A 33 1.88 -8.66 -2.02
C THR A 33 1.01 -8.20 -0.85
N LEU A 34 1.17 -6.94 -0.46
CA LEU A 34 0.40 -6.27 0.58
C LEU A 34 -0.70 -5.37 0.00
N LEU A 35 -0.38 -4.61 -1.04
CA LEU A 35 -1.34 -3.77 -1.75
C LEU A 35 -1.02 -3.77 -3.24
N TYR A 36 -2.07 -3.87 -4.06
CA TYR A 36 -1.93 -3.83 -5.51
C TYR A 36 -3.00 -2.95 -6.14
N GLY A 37 -2.59 -2.00 -6.97
CA GLY A 37 -3.49 -1.00 -7.52
C GLY A 37 -2.87 -0.22 -8.66
N TYR A 38 -3.48 0.92 -8.98
CA TYR A 38 -3.01 1.78 -10.06
C TYR A 38 -3.33 3.25 -9.84
N THR A 39 -2.55 4.11 -10.46
CA THR A 39 -2.69 5.56 -10.40
C THR A 39 -3.66 6.11 -11.45
N VAL A 40 -3.97 7.41 -11.39
CA VAL A 40 -4.74 8.11 -12.44
C VAL A 40 -3.98 8.13 -13.77
N GLU A 41 -2.65 8.15 -13.71
CA GLU A 41 -1.71 8.00 -14.83
C GLU A 41 -1.67 6.57 -15.38
N ARG A 42 -2.33 5.61 -14.72
CA ARG A 42 -2.35 4.17 -15.04
C ARG A 42 -1.01 3.45 -14.80
N GLU A 43 -0.15 4.01 -13.96
CA GLU A 43 0.97 3.26 -13.40
C GLU A 43 0.42 2.23 -12.42
N THR A 44 1.00 1.04 -12.43
CA THR A 44 0.78 0.04 -11.39
C THR A 44 1.45 0.54 -10.11
N VAL A 45 0.77 0.37 -8.98
CA VAL A 45 1.34 0.53 -7.64
C VAL A 45 1.35 -0.85 -7.00
N HIS A 46 2.54 -1.34 -6.66
CA HIS A 46 2.71 -2.62 -6.01
C HIS A 46 3.48 -2.45 -4.71
N VAL A 47 2.79 -2.72 -3.59
CA VAL A 47 3.38 -2.78 -2.26
C VAL A 47 3.52 -4.24 -1.87
N TYR A 48 4.72 -4.64 -1.46
CA TYR A 48 5.00 -6.01 -1.09
C TYR A 48 5.96 -6.07 0.09
N LEU A 49 5.81 -7.11 0.91
CA LEU A 49 6.79 -7.48 1.92
C LEU A 49 7.88 -8.31 1.24
N TYR A 50 9.15 -8.12 1.61
CA TYR A 50 10.30 -8.96 1.24
C TYR A 50 11.36 -8.91 2.33
N GLY A 51 11.79 -10.06 2.85
CA GLY A 51 12.84 -10.14 3.87
C GLY A 51 12.50 -9.40 5.17
N GLY A 52 11.20 -9.25 5.48
CA GLY A 52 10.72 -8.49 6.62
C GLY A 52 10.61 -6.97 6.41
N GLU A 53 10.93 -6.46 5.22
CA GLU A 53 10.81 -5.05 4.87
C GLU A 53 9.70 -4.80 3.83
N ILE A 54 9.02 -3.65 3.94
CA ILE A 54 7.94 -3.28 3.03
C ILE A 54 8.48 -2.37 1.92
N PHE A 55 8.33 -2.83 0.69
CA PHE A 55 8.71 -2.10 -0.52
C PHE A 55 7.47 -1.61 -1.26
N CYS A 56 7.57 -0.44 -1.87
CA CYS A 56 6.57 0.09 -2.78
C CYS A 56 7.24 0.41 -4.11
N VAL A 57 6.72 -0.13 -5.20
CA VAL A 57 7.20 0.16 -6.55
C VAL A 57 6.08 0.67 -7.43
N THR A 58 6.46 1.46 -8.43
CA THR A 58 5.56 1.96 -9.47
C THR A 58 6.12 1.69 -10.86
N TYR A 59 5.26 1.27 -11.80
CA TYR A 59 5.66 0.98 -13.18
C TYR A 59 4.49 0.95 -14.15
N PHE A 60 4.78 1.22 -15.43
CA PHE A 60 3.86 0.90 -16.52
C PHE A 60 4.03 -0.56 -16.97
N TYR A 61 3.03 -1.10 -17.66
CA TYR A 61 3.07 -2.46 -18.18
C TYR A 61 4.33 -2.69 -19.04
N LYS A 62 5.12 -3.72 -18.67
CA LYS A 62 6.42 -4.10 -19.29
C LYS A 62 7.56 -3.10 -19.08
N GLU A 63 7.44 -2.18 -18.16
CA GLU A 63 8.57 -1.34 -17.72
C GLU A 63 9.16 -1.86 -16.40
N GLU A 64 10.41 -1.52 -16.14
CA GLU A 64 11.07 -1.88 -14.88
C GLU A 64 10.41 -1.17 -13.68
N PRO A 65 10.20 -1.88 -12.55
CA PRO A 65 9.67 -1.31 -11.33
C PRO A 65 10.60 -0.26 -10.76
N LYS A 66 10.06 0.94 -10.51
CA LYS A 66 10.79 2.03 -9.85
C LYS A 66 10.42 2.04 -8.37
N LEU A 67 11.42 2.01 -7.50
CA LEU A 67 11.21 2.14 -6.06
C LEU A 67 10.62 3.52 -5.73
N LYS A 68 9.54 3.50 -4.95
CA LYS A 68 8.91 4.69 -4.37
C LYS A 68 9.35 4.83 -2.92
N GLN A 69 9.89 5.99 -2.58
CA GLN A 69 10.23 6.30 -1.20
C GLN A 69 8.96 6.40 -0.34
N ILE A 70 8.99 5.74 0.81
CA ILE A 70 7.90 5.78 1.78
C ILE A 70 8.31 6.59 3.00
N THR A 71 7.54 7.62 3.31
CA THR A 71 7.73 8.45 4.51
C THR A 71 6.52 8.34 5.43
N THR A 72 5.34 8.13 4.85
CA THR A 72 4.05 8.05 5.54
C THR A 72 3.20 6.92 5.00
N ASN A 73 2.18 6.49 5.76
CA ASN A 73 1.23 5.47 5.31
C ASN A 73 0.50 5.83 4.01
N ARG A 74 0.34 7.12 3.73
CA ARG A 74 -0.27 7.61 2.49
C ARG A 74 0.55 7.26 1.25
N ASP A 75 1.86 7.12 1.40
CA ASP A 75 2.74 6.84 0.27
C ASP A 75 2.54 5.42 -0.29
N TYR A 76 1.98 4.50 0.49
CA TYR A 76 1.58 3.17 0.00
C TYR A 76 0.38 3.20 -0.96
N LEU A 77 -0.44 4.25 -0.89
CA LEU A 77 -1.73 4.25 -1.55
C LEU A 77 -1.63 4.61 -3.03
N PRO A 78 -2.35 3.90 -3.92
CA PRO A 78 -2.61 4.38 -5.26
C PRO A 78 -3.52 5.61 -5.21
N ASN A 79 -3.25 6.62 -6.04
CA ASN A 79 -4.08 7.82 -6.12
C ASN A 79 -5.41 7.62 -6.90
N LYS A 80 -5.68 6.40 -7.41
CA LYS A 80 -6.94 6.05 -8.10
C LYS A 80 -7.68 4.88 -7.47
N ARG A 81 -7.19 3.64 -7.63
CA ARG A 81 -7.89 2.43 -7.13
C ARG A 81 -6.91 1.31 -6.78
N ALA A 82 -7.26 0.50 -5.78
CA ALA A 82 -6.66 -0.80 -5.47
C ALA A 82 -7.59 -1.96 -5.87
N TYR A 83 -7.01 -3.11 -6.21
CA TYR A 83 -7.74 -4.34 -6.56
C TYR A 83 -7.93 -5.19 -5.30
N PRO A 84 -9.15 -5.26 -4.72
CA PRO A 84 -9.34 -5.85 -3.39
C PRO A 84 -8.97 -7.34 -3.32
N GLU A 85 -9.18 -8.10 -4.40
CA GLU A 85 -8.81 -9.52 -4.47
C GLU A 85 -7.29 -9.79 -4.52
N GLN A 86 -6.49 -8.75 -4.81
CA GLN A 86 -5.03 -8.83 -4.89
C GLN A 86 -4.34 -8.16 -3.69
N CYS A 87 -5.10 -7.54 -2.79
CA CYS A 87 -4.58 -6.90 -1.59
C CYS A 87 -4.56 -7.86 -0.39
N ASP A 88 -3.65 -7.62 0.54
CA ASP A 88 -3.58 -8.32 1.81
C ASP A 88 -4.54 -7.66 2.81
N TYR A 89 -5.39 -8.48 3.43
CA TYR A 89 -6.40 -8.01 4.37
C TYR A 89 -5.77 -7.35 5.61
N GLU A 90 -4.73 -7.96 6.17
CA GLU A 90 -4.09 -7.47 7.39
C GLU A 90 -3.48 -6.08 7.15
N PHE A 91 -2.69 -5.92 6.10
CA PHE A 91 -2.06 -4.64 5.78
C PHE A 91 -3.11 -3.55 5.46
N CYS A 92 -4.14 -3.88 4.67
CA CYS A 92 -5.22 -2.93 4.39
C CYS A 92 -5.98 -2.52 5.66
N HIS A 93 -6.20 -3.46 6.60
CA HIS A 93 -6.84 -3.18 7.87
C HIS A 93 -5.99 -2.29 8.78
N LEU A 94 -4.66 -2.48 8.79
CA LEU A 94 -3.74 -1.58 9.49
C LEU A 94 -3.78 -0.16 8.92
N LEU A 95 -3.75 -0.02 7.59
CA LEU A 95 -3.90 1.29 6.93
C LEU A 95 -5.20 1.99 7.35
N LEU A 96 -6.34 1.27 7.33
CA LEU A 96 -7.63 1.80 7.77
C LEU A 96 -7.62 2.23 9.25
N LYS A 97 -6.94 1.48 10.13
CA LYS A 97 -6.75 1.84 11.54
C LYS A 97 -5.89 3.09 11.74
N HIS A 98 -5.01 3.40 10.79
CA HIS A 98 -4.22 4.63 10.73
C HIS A 98 -4.90 5.73 9.89
N ASP A 99 -6.23 5.73 9.84
CA ASP A 99 -7.07 6.72 9.16
C ASP A 99 -6.78 6.88 7.65
N GLN A 100 -6.17 5.87 7.02
CA GLN A 100 -5.92 5.88 5.58
C GLN A 100 -7.12 5.33 4.82
N GLN A 101 -7.67 6.13 3.91
CA GLN A 101 -8.77 5.70 3.05
C GLN A 101 -8.25 5.03 1.78
N ILE A 102 -8.63 3.76 1.58
CA ILE A 102 -8.28 3.00 0.38
C ILE A 102 -9.49 2.96 -0.55
N SER A 103 -9.33 3.46 -1.77
CA SER A 103 -10.35 3.35 -2.81
C SER A 103 -10.18 2.01 -3.55
N PHE A 104 -11.14 1.10 -3.42
CA PHE A 104 -11.11 -0.18 -4.11
C PHE A 104 -11.91 -0.17 -5.43
N THR A 105 -11.56 -1.06 -6.36
CA THR A 105 -12.45 -1.47 -7.45
C THR A 105 -13.54 -2.42 -6.93
N THR A 106 -14.48 -2.80 -7.81
CA THR A 106 -15.35 -3.95 -7.55
C THR A 106 -14.50 -5.21 -7.44
N PHE A 107 -14.82 -6.06 -6.46
CA PHE A 107 -14.17 -7.35 -6.26
C PHE A 107 -14.42 -8.29 -7.45
N ASN A 108 -13.37 -8.97 -7.92
CA ASN A 108 -13.46 -9.95 -9.00
C ASN A 108 -13.10 -11.36 -8.51
N GLU A 109 -14.11 -12.23 -8.40
CA GLU A 109 -13.92 -13.62 -7.98
C GLU A 109 -13.07 -14.45 -8.93
N GLU A 110 -13.14 -14.22 -10.23
CA GLU A 110 -12.36 -14.99 -11.19
C GLU A 110 -10.87 -14.69 -11.07
N THR A 111 -10.53 -13.41 -10.87
CA THR A 111 -9.16 -12.98 -10.59
C THR A 111 -8.67 -13.56 -9.26
N ALA A 112 -9.50 -13.52 -8.21
CA ALA A 112 -9.18 -14.10 -6.91
C ALA A 112 -8.82 -15.60 -7.00
N LYS A 113 -9.56 -16.36 -7.81
CA LYS A 113 -9.32 -17.81 -8.02
C LYS A 113 -8.06 -18.11 -8.83
N LYS A 114 -7.63 -17.17 -9.69
CA LYS A 114 -6.41 -17.29 -10.53
C LYS A 114 -5.14 -16.88 -9.80
N LYS A 115 -5.21 -16.55 -8.51
CA LYS A 115 -4.06 -16.14 -7.70
C LYS A 115 -3.07 -17.29 -7.54
N THR A 116 -2.10 -17.38 -8.45
CA THR A 116 -1.06 -18.43 -8.48
C THR A 116 0.29 -17.79 -8.24
N GLY A 117 0.59 -17.45 -6.98
CA GLY A 117 1.88 -16.86 -6.65
C GLY A 117 1.86 -16.05 -5.37
N LYS A 118 3.07 -15.73 -4.90
CA LYS A 118 3.33 -14.94 -3.71
C LYS A 118 3.20 -13.43 -3.97
N TYR A 119 3.57 -13.01 -5.19
CA TYR A 119 3.47 -11.64 -5.65
C TYR A 119 2.50 -11.51 -6.83
N MET A 120 1.73 -10.43 -6.85
CA MET A 120 0.69 -10.15 -7.85
C MET A 120 1.20 -9.32 -9.03
N GLY A 121 2.41 -8.76 -8.92
CA GLY A 121 3.05 -7.94 -9.94
C GLY A 121 4.57 -7.96 -9.80
N GLU A 122 5.22 -7.02 -10.48
CA GLU A 122 6.68 -6.91 -10.55
C GLU A 122 7.27 -6.55 -9.20
N VAL A 123 8.37 -7.20 -8.85
CA VAL A 123 9.22 -6.87 -7.70
C VAL A 123 10.58 -6.39 -8.23
N LEU A 124 11.34 -5.69 -7.39
CA LEU A 124 12.70 -5.30 -7.75
C LEU A 124 13.54 -6.54 -8.14
N PRO A 125 14.39 -6.46 -9.19
CA PRO A 125 15.16 -7.61 -9.70
C PRO A 125 15.99 -8.33 -8.63
N GLU A 126 16.50 -7.61 -7.64
CA GLU A 126 17.25 -8.13 -6.50
C GLU A 126 16.42 -8.92 -5.48
N HIS A 127 15.08 -8.93 -5.60
CA HIS A 127 14.15 -9.61 -4.70
C HIS A 127 13.49 -10.86 -5.33
N ILE A 128 14.05 -11.35 -6.43
CA ILE A 128 13.59 -12.53 -7.20
C ILE A 128 14.33 -13.79 -6.76
#